data_AF-A0A7C6FK59-F1
#
_entry.id   AF-A0A7C6FK59-F1
#
_cell.length_a   1.000
_cell.length_b   1.000
_cell.length_c   1.000
_cell.angle_alpha   90.00
_cell.angle_beta   90.00
_cell.angle_gamma   90.00
#
_symmetry.space_group_name_H-M   'P 1'
#
loop_
_entity.id
_entity.type
_entity.pdbx_description
1 polymer ?
#
loop_
_entity_poly.entity_id
_entity_poly.type
_entity_poly.pdbx_seq_one_letter_code
_entity_poly.pdbx_strand_id
1 'polypeptide(L)'
;MDKKILTNATEVFVSYVALPKLPSDMTPLLSDMVVRQLAYLISIPMVKNDAISNRIYSEFQQLHAMAMTREGIAQHEEDNAIGWYDESR
;
A
#
# COMPACT_ATOMS: atom_id res chain seq x y z
N MET A 1 -6.25 -5.25 -32.16
CA MET A 1 -6.18 -4.35 -30.99
C MET A 1 -6.14 -2.92 -31.50
N ASP A 2 -7.26 -2.20 -31.38
CA ASP A 2 -7.35 -0.80 -31.79
C ASP A 2 -6.50 0.06 -30.86
N LYS A 3 -5.48 0.72 -31.42
CA LYS A 3 -4.84 1.86 -30.78
C LYS A 3 -5.83 3.02 -30.88
N LYS A 4 -6.46 3.41 -29.77
CA LYS A 4 -7.19 4.68 -29.69
C LYS A 4 -6.15 5.80 -29.78
N ILE A 5 -5.94 6.31 -31.00
CA ILE A 5 -5.00 7.40 -31.25
C ILE A 5 -5.63 8.68 -30.68
N LEU A 6 -4.94 9.34 -29.75
CA LEU A 6 -5.29 10.67 -29.23
C LEU A 6 -4.94 11.70 -30.32
N THR A 7 -5.73 11.79 -31.39
CA THR A 7 -5.32 12.55 -32.58
C THR A 7 -5.46 14.06 -32.46
N ASN A 8 -6.30 14.57 -31.55
CA ASN A 8 -6.70 15.99 -31.57
C ASN A 8 -6.48 16.74 -30.24
N ALA A 9 -5.74 16.18 -29.28
CA ALA A 9 -5.47 16.84 -28.01
C ALA A 9 -4.00 17.29 -27.94
N THR A 10 -3.75 18.58 -27.72
CA THR A 10 -2.40 19.12 -27.48
C THR A 10 -1.84 18.70 -26.12
N GLU A 11 -2.72 18.48 -25.13
CA GLU A 11 -2.40 17.93 -23.82
C GLU A 11 -3.57 17.05 -23.33
N VAL A 12 -3.25 15.98 -22.60
CA VAL A 12 -4.25 15.09 -21.97
C VAL A 12 -3.90 14.97 -20.49
N PHE A 13 -4.79 15.43 -19.63
CA PHE A 13 -4.67 15.26 -18.19
C PHE A 13 -5.21 13.89 -17.79
N VAL A 14 -4.34 13.04 -17.24
CA VAL A 14 -4.69 11.71 -16.77
C VAL A 14 -4.37 11.62 -15.29
N SER A 15 -5.40 11.36 -14.48
CA SER A 15 -5.20 10.89 -13.12
C SER A 15 -4.93 9.39 -13.17
N TYR A 16 -3.74 8.97 -12.73
CA TYR A 16 -3.37 7.57 -12.64
C TYR A 16 -2.64 7.32 -11.33
N VAL A 17 -2.74 6.08 -10.85
CA VAL A 17 -1.99 5.62 -9.67
C VAL A 17 -0.75 4.88 -10.17
N ALA A 18 0.42 5.46 -9.95
CA ALA A 18 1.67 4.81 -10.28
C ALA A 18 1.93 3.64 -9.31
N LEU A 19 2.25 2.46 -9.85
CA LEU A 19 2.69 1.35 -9.00
C LEU A 19 4.13 1.61 -8.52
N PRO A 20 4.42 1.38 -7.23
CA PRO A 20 5.79 1.47 -6.72
C PRO A 20 6.67 0.42 -7.41
N LYS A 21 7.90 0.80 -7.78
CA LYS A 21 8.84 -0.11 -8.44
C LYS A 21 9.63 -0.92 -7.42
N LEU A 22 9.92 -0.31 -6.28
CA LEU A 22 10.67 -0.89 -5.18
C LEU A 22 9.85 -0.83 -3.89
N PRO A 23 10.11 -1.76 -2.94
CA PRO A 23 9.50 -1.68 -1.61
C PRO A 23 9.79 -0.35 -0.89
N SER A 24 10.96 0.24 -1.14
CA SER A 24 11.36 1.55 -0.62
C SER A 24 10.54 2.73 -1.15
N ASP A 25 9.83 2.55 -2.27
CA ASP A 25 8.95 3.58 -2.83
C ASP A 25 7.60 3.65 -2.06
N MET A 26 7.35 2.68 -1.17
CA MET A 26 6.19 2.64 -0.30
C MET A 26 6.52 3.17 1.08
N THR A 27 5.51 3.68 1.79
CA THR A 27 5.66 3.95 3.22
C THR A 27 5.97 2.63 3.95
N PRO A 28 6.75 2.66 5.06
CA PRO A 28 7.12 1.45 5.78
C PRO A 28 5.91 0.58 6.17
N LEU A 29 4.82 1.23 6.58
CA LEU A 29 3.57 0.55 6.93
C LEU A 29 2.98 -0.24 5.74
N LEU A 30 2.92 0.36 4.56
CA LEU A 30 2.39 -0.30 3.36
C LEU A 30 3.32 -1.42 2.87
N SER A 31 4.63 -1.19 2.92
CA SER A 31 5.62 -2.23 2.61
C SER A 31 5.45 -3.44 3.53
N ASP A 32 5.35 -3.23 4.85
CA ASP A 32 5.16 -4.29 5.83
C ASP A 32 3.83 -5.04 5.63
N MET A 33 2.74 -4.32 5.31
CA MET A 33 1.47 -4.94 4.97
C MET A 33 1.58 -5.90 3.79
N VAL A 34 2.22 -5.47 2.69
CA VAL A 34 2.43 -6.31 1.50
C VAL A 34 3.24 -7.55 1.87
N VAL A 35 4.32 -7.39 2.64
CA VAL A 35 5.15 -8.51 3.10
C VAL A 35 4.33 -9.51 3.93
N ARG A 36 3.52 -9.04 4.88
CA ARG A 36 2.69 -9.93 5.72
C ARG A 36 1.61 -10.64 4.93
N GLN A 37 0.97 -9.96 3.98
CA GLN A 37 -0.02 -10.56 3.10
C GLN A 37 0.61 -11.68 2.24
N LEU A 38 1.77 -11.42 1.64
CA LEU A 38 2.49 -12.42 0.86
C LEU A 38 2.96 -13.59 1.73
N ALA A 39 3.49 -13.32 2.93
CA ALA A 39 3.91 -14.35 3.86
C ALA A 39 2.75 -15.29 4.26
N TYR A 40 1.55 -14.76 4.48
CA TYR A 40 0.36 -15.55 4.75
C TYR A 40 -0.04 -16.42 3.54
N LEU A 41 -0.06 -15.85 2.34
CA LEU A 41 -0.39 -16.60 1.12
C LEU A 41 0.60 -17.73 0.84
N ILE A 42 1.88 -17.55 1.16
CA ILE A 42 2.92 -18.57 1.03
C ILE A 42 2.83 -19.59 2.16
N SER A 43 2.47 -19.20 3.38
CA SER A 43 2.46 -20.09 4.53
C SER A 43 1.41 -21.19 4.42
N ILE A 44 0.27 -20.91 3.78
CA ILE A 44 -0.81 -21.88 3.54
C ILE A 44 -0.32 -23.14 2.82
N PRO A 45 0.28 -23.06 1.61
CA PRO A 45 0.77 -24.24 0.91
C PRO A 45 2.09 -24.79 1.47
N MET A 46 2.97 -23.94 2.03
CA MET A 46 4.36 -24.33 2.30
C MET A 46 4.61 -24.81 3.73
N VAL A 47 3.98 -24.19 4.72
CA VAL A 47 4.33 -24.41 6.14
C VAL A 47 3.44 -25.46 6.79
N LYS A 48 2.22 -25.68 6.25
CA LYS A 48 1.21 -26.62 6.79
C LYS A 48 1.02 -26.49 8.31
N ASN A 49 1.14 -25.27 8.81
CA ASN A 49 0.97 -24.93 10.22
C ASN A 49 -0.01 -23.77 10.32
N ASP A 50 -1.24 -24.09 10.71
CA ASP A 50 -2.33 -23.12 10.79
C ASP A 50 -2.08 -22.06 11.86
N ALA A 51 -1.39 -22.39 12.95
CA ALA A 51 -1.09 -21.42 14.00
C ALA A 51 -0.15 -20.30 13.49
N ILE A 52 0.84 -20.65 12.68
CA ILE A 52 1.75 -19.68 12.06
C ILE A 52 0.99 -18.84 11.04
N SER A 53 0.21 -19.47 10.14
CA SER A 53 -0.59 -18.76 9.14
C SER A 53 -1.58 -17.79 9.77
N ASN A 54 -2.30 -18.23 10.81
CA ASN A 54 -3.27 -17.40 11.55
C ASN A 54 -2.60 -16.23 12.26
N ARG A 55 -1.39 -16.42 12.81
CA ARG A 55 -0.62 -15.34 13.41
C ARG A 55 -0.24 -14.28 12.37
N ILE A 56 0.31 -14.69 11.23
CA ILE A 56 0.71 -13.76 10.16
C ILE A 56 -0.52 -13.00 9.64
N TYR A 57 -1.67 -13.67 9.51
CA TYR A 57 -2.92 -13.04 9.11
C TYR A 57 -3.40 -11.99 10.12
N SER A 58 -3.33 -12.28 11.42
CA SER A 58 -3.67 -11.32 12.47
C SER A 58 -2.75 -10.09 12.44
N GLU A 59 -1.44 -10.30 12.27
CA GLU A 59 -0.46 -9.20 12.11
C GLU A 59 -0.78 -8.34 10.88
N PHE A 60 -1.17 -8.95 9.74
CA PHE A 60 -1.65 -8.23 8.57
C PHE A 60 -2.92 -7.41 8.87
N GLN A 61 -3.91 -7.98 9.54
CA GLN A 61 -5.16 -7.27 9.86
C GLN A 61 -4.93 -6.05 10.74
N GLN A 62 -4.00 -6.13 11.70
CA GLN A 62 -3.62 -4.99 12.54
C GLN A 62 -3.01 -3.85 11.72
N LEU A 63 -2.05 -4.17 10.85
CA LEU A 63 -1.43 -3.18 9.97
C LEU A 63 -2.43 -2.56 8.99
N HIS A 64 -3.35 -3.37 8.45
CA HIS A 64 -4.42 -2.90 7.59
C HIS A 64 -5.36 -1.92 8.30
N ALA A 65 -5.76 -2.22 9.54
CA ALA A 65 -6.55 -1.30 10.34
C ALA A 65 -5.80 0.03 10.56
N MET A 66 -4.51 -0.03 10.90
CA MET A 66 -3.68 1.17 11.08
C MET A 66 -3.57 2.00 9.80
N ALA A 67 -3.41 1.36 8.64
CA ALA A 67 -3.33 2.05 7.35
C ALA A 67 -4.64 2.76 6.99
N MET A 68 -5.79 2.08 7.17
CA MET A 68 -7.11 2.66 6.94
C MET A 68 -7.41 3.83 7.89
N THR A 69 -7.03 3.72 9.16
CA THR A 69 -7.15 4.83 10.12
C THR A 69 -6.28 6.02 9.71
N ARG A 70 -5.04 5.79 9.26
CA ARG A 70 -4.15 6.86 8.77
C ARG A 70 -4.70 7.52 7.51
N GLU A 71 -5.21 6.76 6.55
CA GLU A 71 -5.83 7.30 5.35
C GLU A 71 -7.07 8.14 5.69
N GLY A 72 -7.90 7.65 6.61
CA GLY A 72 -9.05 8.40 7.13
C GLY A 72 -8.67 9.70 7.85
N ILE A 73 -7.53 9.73 8.58
CA ILE A 73 -7.00 10.96 9.21
C ILE A 73 -6.46 11.92 8.14
N ALA A 74 -5.70 11.42 7.17
CA ALA A 74 -5.11 12.22 6.09
C ALA A 74 -6.16 12.86 5.16
N GLN A 75 -7.34 12.26 5.01
CA GLN A 75 -8.47 12.87 4.29
C GLN A 75 -9.02 14.14 4.96
N HIS A 76 -8.67 14.40 6.22
CA HIS A 76 -9.15 15.53 7.01
C HIS A 76 -8.09 16.58 7.32
N GLU A 77 -6.83 16.37 6.93
CA GLU A 77 -5.75 17.36 7.05
C GLU A 77 -5.59 18.13 5.73
N GLU A 78 -5.53 19.46 5.79
CA GLU A 78 -5.05 20.26 4.65
C GLU A 78 -3.66 19.78 4.25
N ASP A 79 -3.45 19.62 2.94
CA ASP A 79 -2.30 19.00 2.26
C ASP A 79 -0.93 19.60 2.67
N ASN A 80 -0.47 19.27 3.88
CA ASN A 80 0.79 19.68 4.49
C ASN A 80 1.68 18.46 4.73
N ALA A 81 1.84 17.63 3.70
CA ALA A 81 2.60 16.37 3.75
C ALA A 81 4.13 16.52 3.93
N ILE A 82 4.63 17.70 4.31
CA ILE A 82 6.08 17.99 4.44
C ILE A 82 6.54 18.09 5.91
N GLY A 83 5.64 18.22 6.89
CA GLY A 83 6.04 18.59 8.27
C GLY A 83 6.27 17.47 9.30
N TRP A 84 5.73 16.27 9.13
CA TRP A 84 5.51 15.38 10.28
C TRP A 84 6.55 14.27 10.52
N TYR A 85 7.50 14.05 9.60
CA TYR A 85 8.49 12.98 9.76
C TYR A 85 9.65 13.33 10.72
N ASP A 86 9.82 14.60 11.11
CA ASP A 86 10.91 15.03 12.00
C ASP A 86 10.54 15.07 13.50
N GLU A 87 9.26 14.98 13.88
CA GLU A 87 8.84 15.21 15.27
C GLU A 87 8.79 13.95 16.16
N SER A 88 9.14 12.77 15.65
CA SER A 88 9.10 11.51 16.43
C SER A 88 10.46 10.82 16.58
N ARG A 89 11.56 11.59 16.51
CA ARG A 89 12.92 11.09 16.72
C ARG A 89 13.47 11.43 18.10
#